data_AF-A0A502EWH7-F1
#
_entry.id   AF-A0A502EWH7-F1
#
_cell.length_a   1.000
_cell.length_b   1.000
_cell.length_c   1.000
_cell.angle_alpha   90.00
_cell.angle_beta   90.00
_cell.angle_gamma   90.00
#
_symmetry.space_group_name_H-M   'P 1'
#
loop_
_entity.id
_entity.type
_entity.pdbx_description
1 polymer ?
#
loop_
_entity_poly.entity_id
_entity_poly.type
_entity_poly.pdbx_seq_one_letter_code
_entity_poly.pdbx_strand_id
1 'polypeptide(L)'
;MKNITAFFILFFFYSCNKKAEVFIPNFTDFIFVDLNLQENTSIKFTGKDTLYIQKRMPDLPLENYILILNEQDRDSLISRINKLNLEEKQSIYAQTESDSSQVFILNKHEKTKSVSIIGKSGPTEVNSFGDWISKFEAKQKRIKTKENIHFWNLKNTVPPPWPPSKIKHITFKKS
;
A
#
# COMPACT_ATOMS: atom_id res chain seq x y z
N MET A 1 54.69 27.97 11.50
CA MET A 1 53.65 26.98 11.21
C MET A 1 52.32 27.49 11.79
N LYS A 2 51.64 28.42 11.13
CA LYS A 2 50.52 29.18 11.73
C LYS A 2 49.29 29.32 10.82
N ASN A 3 49.23 28.50 9.76
CA ASN A 3 48.25 28.68 8.68
C ASN A 3 47.33 27.46 8.46
N ILE A 4 47.41 26.40 9.28
CA ILE A 4 46.60 25.18 9.11
C ILE A 4 45.26 25.27 9.86
N THR A 5 45.16 26.09 10.91
CA THR A 5 43.97 26.18 11.76
C THR A 5 42.76 26.82 11.07
N ALA A 6 42.97 27.63 10.04
CA ALA A 6 41.88 28.29 9.31
C ALA A 6 41.08 27.34 8.41
N PHE A 7 41.65 26.19 8.01
CA PHE A 7 41.00 25.28 7.05
C PHE A 7 39.91 24.41 7.71
N PHE A 8 40.02 24.12 9.00
CA PHE A 8 39.02 23.34 9.74
C PHE A 8 37.74 24.13 10.07
N ILE A 9 37.83 25.45 10.23
CA ILE A 9 36.68 26.30 10.55
C ILE A 9 35.77 26.48 9.33
N LEU A 10 36.34 26.45 8.11
CA LEU A 10 35.55 26.60 6.88
C LEU A 10 34.67 25.36 6.57
N PHE A 11 35.04 24.18 7.08
CA PHE A 11 34.29 22.95 6.84
C PHE A 11 33.02 22.83 7.70
N PHE A 12 32.96 23.52 8.85
CA PHE A 12 31.78 23.49 9.73
C PHE A 12 30.57 24.28 9.19
N PHE A 13 30.79 25.27 8.32
CA PHE A 13 29.71 26.07 7.73
C PHE A 13 29.10 25.46 6.46
N TYR A 14 29.64 24.35 5.96
CA TYR A 14 29.05 23.55 4.89
C TYR A 14 28.11 22.44 5.39
N SER A 15 27.70 22.49 6.67
CA SER A 15 26.56 21.69 7.13
C SER A 15 25.31 22.19 6.42
N CYS A 16 25.07 21.56 5.28
CA CYS A 16 24.01 21.80 4.35
C CYS A 16 22.68 21.82 5.11
N ASN A 17 22.09 23.01 5.28
CA ASN A 17 20.68 23.17 5.62
C ASN A 17 19.85 22.62 4.44
N LYS A 18 19.85 21.31 4.24
CA LYS A 18 18.80 20.66 3.45
C LYS A 18 17.53 20.93 4.25
N LYS A 19 16.71 21.86 3.78
CA LYS A 19 15.35 22.03 4.27
C LYS A 19 14.75 20.63 4.29
N ALA A 20 14.34 20.18 5.47
CA ALA A 20 13.65 18.91 5.60
C ALA A 20 12.46 18.96 4.63
N GLU A 21 12.44 18.04 3.67
CA GLU A 21 11.32 17.94 2.75
C GLU A 21 10.12 17.50 3.60
N VAL A 22 9.13 18.39 3.75
CA VAL A 22 7.97 18.09 4.60
C VAL A 22 7.07 17.16 3.81
N PHE A 23 6.97 15.90 4.24
CA PHE A 23 6.11 14.90 3.61
C PHE A 23 4.68 15.05 4.13
N ILE A 24 3.84 15.73 3.34
CA ILE A 24 2.43 15.93 3.67
C ILE A 24 1.59 14.83 2.99
N PRO A 25 0.81 14.03 3.74
CA PRO A 25 -0.09 13.05 3.15
C PRO A 25 -1.18 13.77 2.35
N ASN A 26 -1.40 13.36 1.10
CA ASN A 26 -2.49 13.88 0.27
C ASN A 26 -3.80 13.08 0.44
N PHE A 27 -3.91 12.35 1.55
CA PHE A 27 -4.98 11.41 1.87
C PHE A 27 -5.30 11.45 3.37
N THR A 28 -6.52 11.04 3.73
CA THR A 28 -6.98 10.91 5.12
C THR A 28 -6.57 9.55 5.69
N ASP A 29 -6.82 8.48 4.94
CA ASP A 29 -6.21 7.18 5.20
C ASP A 29 -5.98 6.38 3.91
N PHE A 30 -5.04 5.46 4.00
CA PHE A 30 -4.69 4.52 2.96
C PHE A 30 -4.84 3.11 3.53
N ILE A 31 -5.50 2.22 2.78
CA ILE A 31 -5.70 0.83 3.15
C ILE A 31 -5.12 -0.06 2.05
N PHE A 32 -4.28 -1.00 2.45
CA PHE A 32 -3.77 -2.06 1.62
C PHE A 32 -4.31 -3.40 2.11
N VAL A 33 -4.78 -4.24 1.21
CA VAL A 33 -5.29 -5.57 1.50
C VAL A 33 -4.56 -6.55 0.60
N ASP A 34 -3.88 -7.51 1.20
CA ASP A 34 -3.25 -8.63 0.52
C ASP A 34 -4.10 -9.88 0.80
N LEU A 35 -4.70 -10.44 -0.25
CA LEU A 35 -5.52 -11.62 -0.20
C LEU A 35 -4.77 -12.77 -0.85
N ASN A 36 -4.44 -13.77 -0.06
CA ASN A 36 -3.82 -15.01 -0.52
C ASN A 36 -4.44 -16.21 0.22
N LEU A 37 -4.18 -17.42 -0.28
CA LEU A 37 -4.80 -18.65 0.24
C LEU A 37 -4.45 -18.97 1.70
N GLN A 38 -3.34 -18.46 2.23
CA GLN A 38 -2.82 -18.85 3.54
C GLN A 38 -3.12 -17.81 4.63
N GLU A 39 -3.00 -16.53 4.30
CA GLU A 39 -3.12 -15.41 5.22
C GLU A 39 -3.58 -14.15 4.49
N ASN A 40 -4.74 -13.63 4.87
CA ASN A 40 -5.18 -12.32 4.44
C ASN A 40 -4.65 -11.25 5.39
N THR A 41 -3.93 -10.28 4.84
CA THR A 41 -3.39 -9.15 5.61
C THR A 41 -4.09 -7.86 5.19
N SER A 42 -4.42 -7.01 6.16
CA SER A 42 -4.88 -5.66 5.90
C SER A 42 -4.08 -4.67 6.69
N ILE A 43 -3.66 -3.60 6.02
CA ILE A 43 -2.84 -2.53 6.57
C ILE A 43 -3.62 -1.23 6.40
N LYS A 44 -3.66 -0.41 7.44
CA LYS A 44 -4.28 0.91 7.44
C LYS A 44 -3.26 1.93 7.94
N PHE A 45 -3.10 2.99 7.17
CA PHE A 45 -2.17 4.07 7.46
C PHE A 45 -2.87 5.42 7.35
N THR A 46 -2.69 6.28 8.34
CA THR A 46 -3.38 7.59 8.44
C THR A 46 -2.45 8.78 8.19
N GLY A 47 -1.22 8.53 7.73
CA GLY A 47 -0.19 9.56 7.62
C GLY A 47 0.52 9.91 8.95
N LYS A 48 0.17 9.22 10.05
CA LYS A 48 0.77 9.41 11.38
C LYS A 48 1.80 8.31 11.69
N ASP A 49 2.40 8.35 12.86
CA ASP A 49 3.44 7.39 13.28
C ASP A 49 2.90 5.98 13.58
N THR A 50 1.62 5.70 13.35
CA THR A 50 1.01 4.39 13.63
C THR A 50 0.45 3.77 12.37
N LEU A 51 0.85 2.53 12.13
CA LEU A 51 0.34 1.67 11.08
C LEU A 51 -0.40 0.50 11.73
N TYR A 52 -1.66 0.33 11.32
CA TYR A 52 -2.55 -0.68 11.88
C TYR A 52 -2.57 -1.89 10.97
N ILE A 53 -2.49 -3.08 11.55
CA ILE A 53 -2.42 -4.34 10.80
C ILE A 53 -3.47 -5.29 11.34
N GLN A 54 -4.19 -5.95 10.45
CA GLN A 54 -5.09 -7.04 10.78
C GLN A 54 -4.71 -8.27 9.96
N LYS A 55 -4.52 -9.39 10.65
CA LYS A 55 -4.25 -10.69 10.04
C LYS A 55 -5.46 -11.59 10.20
N ARG A 56 -5.81 -12.26 9.11
CA ARG A 56 -6.93 -13.20 9.00
C ARG A 56 -6.43 -14.47 8.33
N MET A 57 -6.33 -15.54 9.12
CA MET A 57 -5.98 -16.88 8.64
C MET A 57 -7.23 -17.77 8.71
N PRO A 58 -7.38 -18.74 7.80
CA PRO A 58 -8.40 -19.78 7.94
C PRO A 58 -8.29 -20.44 9.32
N ASP A 59 -9.43 -20.65 9.97
CA ASP A 59 -9.56 -21.41 11.22
C ASP A 59 -8.81 -20.83 12.45
N LEU A 60 -8.28 -19.61 12.36
CA LEU A 60 -7.64 -18.91 13.48
C LEU A 60 -8.39 -17.62 13.85
N PRO A 61 -8.33 -17.21 15.13
CA PRO A 61 -8.92 -15.95 15.55
C PRO A 61 -8.25 -14.78 14.83
N LEU A 62 -9.06 -13.76 14.53
CA LEU A 62 -8.59 -12.50 13.96
C LEU A 62 -7.58 -11.84 14.91
N GLU A 63 -6.46 -11.38 14.35
CA GLU A 63 -5.41 -10.73 15.12
C GLU A 63 -5.19 -9.30 14.64
N ASN A 64 -5.17 -8.36 15.58
CA ASN A 64 -4.86 -6.97 15.33
C ASN A 64 -3.50 -6.62 15.93
N TYR A 65 -2.75 -5.83 15.19
CA TYR A 65 -1.44 -5.33 15.56
C TYR A 65 -1.32 -3.84 15.26
N ILE A 66 -0.45 -3.18 16.01
CA ILE A 66 0.06 -1.86 15.66
C ILE A 66 1.55 -1.95 15.37
N LEU A 67 1.99 -1.05 14.51
CA LEU A 67 3.38 -0.75 14.25
C LEU A 67 3.62 0.73 14.49
N ILE A 68 4.61 1.05 15.31
CA ILE A 68 5.06 2.43 15.51
C ILE A 68 6.20 2.71 14.54
N LEU A 69 5.97 3.65 13.63
CA LEU A 69 6.91 4.07 12.60
C LEU A 69 7.88 5.10 13.18
N ASN A 70 9.15 5.00 12.80
CA ASN A 70 10.04 6.15 12.92
C ASN A 70 9.72 7.16 11.80
N GLU A 71 10.26 8.37 11.94
CA GLU A 71 10.06 9.47 10.99
C GLU A 71 10.45 9.08 9.55
N GLN A 72 11.58 8.42 9.36
CA GLN A 72 12.05 8.02 8.03
C GLN A 72 11.08 7.03 7.34
N ASP A 73 10.57 6.05 8.09
CA ASP A 73 9.64 5.05 7.58
C ASP A 73 8.27 5.66 7.28
N ARG A 74 7.77 6.53 8.17
CA ARG A 74 6.53 7.29 7.95
C ARG A 74 6.64 8.13 6.68
N ASP A 75 7.68 8.93 6.56
CA ASP A 75 7.88 9.87 5.46
C ASP A 75 8.06 9.12 4.13
N SER A 76 8.81 8.01 4.14
CA SER A 76 8.93 7.10 3.00
C SER A 76 7.58 6.53 2.57
N LEU A 77 6.75 6.12 3.52
CA LEU A 77 5.41 5.59 3.24
C LEU A 77 4.49 6.66 2.64
N ILE A 78 4.47 7.87 3.22
CA ILE A 78 3.72 9.02 2.69
C ILE A 78 4.17 9.34 1.26
N SER A 79 5.48 9.46 1.03
CA SER A 79 6.04 9.77 -0.29
C SER A 79 5.65 8.74 -1.34
N ARG A 80 5.72 7.45 -1.00
CA ARG A 80 5.37 6.35 -1.91
C ARG A 80 3.90 6.33 -2.24
N ILE A 81 3.01 6.46 -1.24
CA ILE A 81 1.56 6.47 -1.44
C ILE A 81 1.17 7.68 -2.31
N ASN A 82 1.69 8.87 -2.02
CA ASN A 82 1.41 10.07 -2.80
C ASN A 82 1.80 9.90 -4.28
N LYS A 83 2.89 9.17 -4.57
CA LYS A 83 3.39 8.92 -5.93
C LYS A 83 2.64 7.84 -6.71
N LEU A 84 1.79 7.04 -6.07
CA LEU A 84 1.03 5.98 -6.77
C LEU A 84 0.02 6.54 -7.77
N ASN A 85 -0.46 7.77 -7.56
CA ASN A 85 -1.51 8.40 -8.36
C ASN A 85 -2.71 7.45 -8.62
N LEU A 86 -3.21 6.79 -7.56
CA LEU A 86 -4.26 5.77 -7.68
C LEU A 86 -5.55 6.31 -8.35
N GLU A 87 -5.80 7.62 -8.27
CA GLU A 87 -6.92 8.30 -8.91
C GLU A 87 -6.92 8.16 -10.45
N GLU A 88 -5.74 8.07 -11.06
CA GLU A 88 -5.56 7.93 -12.51
C GLU A 88 -5.60 6.47 -12.98
N LYS A 89 -5.63 5.51 -12.05
CA LYS A 89 -5.57 4.08 -12.37
C LYS A 89 -6.96 3.49 -12.60
N GLN A 90 -7.02 2.43 -13.39
CA GLN A 90 -8.24 1.65 -13.53
C GLN A 90 -8.59 1.02 -12.18
N SER A 91 -9.88 0.86 -11.90
CA SER A 91 -10.31 0.31 -10.61
C SER A 91 -9.99 -1.19 -10.47
N ILE A 92 -9.83 -1.91 -11.58
CA ILE A 92 -9.65 -3.37 -11.59
C ILE A 92 -8.66 -3.76 -12.68
N TYR A 93 -7.65 -4.53 -12.31
CA TYR A 93 -6.75 -5.25 -13.19
C TYR A 93 -6.89 -6.74 -12.88
N ALA A 94 -7.20 -7.56 -13.87
CA ALA A 94 -7.42 -8.98 -13.65
C ALA A 94 -6.72 -9.86 -14.69
N GLN A 95 -6.06 -10.91 -14.20
CA GLN A 95 -5.60 -12.06 -14.98
C GLN A 95 -6.47 -13.26 -14.62
N THR A 96 -6.88 -14.05 -15.62
CA THR A 96 -7.58 -15.31 -15.39
C THR A 96 -6.68 -16.28 -14.60
N GLU A 97 -7.27 -17.01 -13.64
CA GLU A 97 -6.62 -18.07 -12.86
C GLU A 97 -5.51 -17.60 -11.89
N SER A 98 -5.80 -16.59 -11.07
CA SER A 98 -4.90 -16.21 -9.98
C SER A 98 -5.55 -16.34 -8.61
N ASP A 99 -4.82 -16.98 -7.70
CA ASP A 99 -5.21 -17.18 -6.30
C ASP A 99 -4.77 -16.05 -5.37
N SER A 100 -4.11 -15.01 -5.91
CA SER A 100 -3.70 -13.84 -5.16
C SER A 100 -4.35 -12.57 -5.69
N SER A 101 -4.78 -11.72 -4.77
CA SER A 101 -5.26 -10.39 -5.14
C SER A 101 -4.85 -9.34 -4.12
N GLN A 102 -4.60 -8.14 -4.61
CA GLN A 102 -4.25 -6.99 -3.79
C GLN A 102 -5.29 -5.90 -4.02
N VAL A 103 -5.69 -5.21 -2.94
CA VAL A 103 -6.59 -4.06 -3.02
C VAL A 103 -5.93 -2.87 -2.35
N PHE A 104 -5.89 -1.76 -3.07
CA PHE A 104 -5.38 -0.47 -2.64
C PHE A 104 -6.55 0.47 -2.53
N ILE A 105 -6.79 1.07 -1.37
CA ILE A 105 -7.88 2.02 -1.13
C ILE A 105 -7.26 3.31 -0.62
N LEU A 106 -7.54 4.40 -1.32
CA LEU A 106 -7.12 5.75 -0.96
C LEU A 106 -8.36 6.55 -0.59
N ASN A 107 -8.46 6.93 0.67
CA ASN A 107 -9.52 7.81 1.17
C ASN A 107 -8.97 9.23 1.29
N LYS A 108 -9.59 10.15 0.56
CA LYS A 108 -9.45 11.60 0.75
C LYS A 108 -10.80 12.10 1.23
N HIS A 109 -10.88 13.01 2.20
CA HIS A 109 -12.10 13.63 2.74
C HIS A 109 -13.47 13.13 2.17
N GLU A 110 -13.82 13.50 0.93
CA GLU A 110 -15.10 13.15 0.28
C GLU A 110 -14.99 12.12 -0.86
N LYS A 111 -13.80 11.62 -1.17
CA LYS A 111 -13.53 10.73 -2.30
C LYS A 111 -12.75 9.49 -1.87
N THR A 112 -13.29 8.33 -2.20
CA THR A 112 -12.62 7.04 -2.07
C THR A 112 -12.28 6.51 -3.44
N LYS A 113 -11.01 6.13 -3.65
CA LYS A 113 -10.56 5.39 -4.84
C LYS A 113 -10.04 4.03 -4.43
N SER A 114 -10.53 2.98 -5.08
CA SER A 114 -10.00 1.63 -4.93
C SER A 114 -9.39 1.14 -6.25
N VAL A 115 -8.29 0.39 -6.13
CA VAL A 115 -7.65 -0.35 -7.22
C VAL A 115 -7.48 -1.79 -6.76
N SER A 116 -8.10 -2.72 -7.47
CA SER A 116 -7.98 -4.17 -7.25
C SER A 116 -7.09 -4.78 -8.32
N ILE A 117 -6.13 -5.58 -7.90
CA ILE A 117 -5.21 -6.30 -8.79
C ILE A 117 -5.37 -7.79 -8.50
N ILE A 118 -5.73 -8.57 -9.51
CA ILE A 118 -5.84 -10.03 -9.44
C ILE A 118 -4.68 -10.61 -10.27
N GLY A 119 -3.84 -11.39 -9.62
CA GLY A 119 -2.56 -11.85 -10.16
C GLY A 119 -1.56 -10.72 -10.35
N LYS A 120 -0.83 -10.75 -11.49
CA LYS A 120 0.25 -9.79 -11.79
C LYS A 120 -0.13 -8.76 -12.87
N SER A 121 -1.43 -8.57 -13.10
CA SER A 121 -1.97 -7.78 -14.20
C SER A 121 -1.95 -6.26 -13.97
N GLY A 122 -1.62 -5.80 -12.76
CA GLY A 122 -1.59 -4.38 -12.41
C GLY A 122 -0.38 -3.61 -12.97
N PRO A 123 -0.40 -2.26 -12.90
CA PRO A 123 0.74 -1.43 -13.26
C PRO A 123 1.96 -1.77 -12.41
N THR A 124 3.15 -1.75 -13.03
CA THR A 124 4.41 -2.12 -12.38
C THR A 124 4.65 -1.35 -11.08
N GLU A 125 4.34 -0.06 -11.06
CA GLU A 125 4.51 0.79 -9.88
C GLU A 125 3.59 0.39 -8.72
N VAL A 126 2.35 -0.02 -9.01
CA VAL A 126 1.39 -0.44 -7.98
C VAL A 126 1.77 -1.82 -7.44
N ASN A 127 2.09 -2.77 -8.32
CA ASN A 127 2.59 -4.09 -7.92
C ASN A 127 3.87 -3.97 -7.09
N SER A 128 4.84 -3.15 -7.52
CA SER A 128 6.09 -2.95 -6.80
C SER A 128 5.87 -2.34 -5.41
N PHE A 129 4.87 -1.46 -5.27
CA PHE A 129 4.50 -0.92 -3.98
C PHE A 129 3.84 -1.97 -3.08
N GLY A 130 2.94 -2.81 -3.63
CA GLY A 130 2.36 -3.96 -2.92
C GLY A 130 3.46 -4.90 -2.37
N ASP A 131 4.40 -5.29 -3.21
CA ASP A 131 5.55 -6.11 -2.78
C ASP A 131 6.40 -5.42 -1.72
N TRP A 132 6.62 -4.12 -1.87
CA TRP A 132 7.41 -3.33 -0.92
C TRP A 132 6.71 -3.23 0.44
N ILE A 133 5.41 -2.95 0.49
CA ILE A 133 4.69 -2.79 1.77
C ILE A 133 4.57 -4.12 2.52
N SER A 134 4.39 -5.25 1.83
CA SER A 134 4.40 -6.58 2.45
C SER A 134 5.79 -6.91 3.02
N LYS A 135 6.88 -6.60 2.30
CA LYS A 135 8.26 -6.77 2.81
C LYS A 135 8.60 -5.81 3.94
N PHE A 136 8.07 -4.59 3.88
CA PHE A 136 8.23 -3.58 4.92
C PHE A 136 7.57 -4.08 6.22
N GLU A 137 6.31 -4.50 6.17
CA GLU A 137 5.58 -5.04 7.32
C GLU A 137 6.28 -6.25 7.95
N ALA A 138 6.75 -7.19 7.13
CA ALA A 138 7.35 -8.44 7.60
C ALA A 138 8.62 -8.21 8.44
N LYS A 139 9.37 -7.13 8.20
CA LYS A 139 10.62 -6.81 8.88
C LYS A 139 10.44 -6.08 10.21
N GLN A 140 9.23 -5.63 10.50
CA GLN A 140 8.99 -4.67 11.55
C GLN A 140 8.45 -5.35 12.81
N LYS A 141 8.81 -4.79 13.98
CA LYS A 141 8.36 -5.33 15.27
C LYS A 141 6.91 -4.93 15.53
N ARG A 142 6.00 -5.89 15.46
CA ARG A 142 4.57 -5.71 15.70
C ARG A 142 4.23 -5.78 17.19
N ILE A 143 3.25 -4.98 17.62
CA ILE A 143 2.69 -5.00 18.97
C ILE A 143 1.23 -5.45 18.86
N LYS A 144 0.87 -6.56 19.52
CA LYS A 144 -0.51 -7.05 19.52
C LYS A 144 -1.43 -6.05 20.23
N THR A 145 -2.58 -5.77 19.64
CA THR A 145 -3.57 -4.84 20.23
C THR A 145 -4.96 -5.46 20.29
N LYS A 146 -5.78 -4.96 21.22
CA LYS A 146 -7.22 -5.26 21.31
C LYS A 146 -8.08 -4.19 20.64
N GLU A 147 -7.47 -3.15 20.09
CA GLU A 147 -8.19 -2.08 19.40
C GLU A 147 -9.00 -2.65 18.24
N ASN A 148 -10.26 -2.25 18.17
CA ASN A 148 -11.13 -2.57 17.04
C ASN A 148 -10.89 -1.52 15.94
N ILE A 149 -10.02 -1.86 15.00
CA ILE A 149 -9.69 -0.99 13.88
C ILE A 149 -10.63 -1.31 12.72
N HIS A 150 -11.35 -0.31 12.25
CA HIS A 150 -12.15 -0.43 11.04
C HIS A 150 -11.25 -0.36 9.80
N PHE A 151 -10.90 -1.54 9.30
CA PHE A 151 -10.46 -1.75 7.92
C PHE A 151 -11.73 -1.83 7.08
N TRP A 152 -11.78 -1.09 5.97
CA TRP A 152 -12.91 -1.01 5.04
C TRP A 152 -13.71 -2.32 4.91
N ASN A 153 -15.04 -2.22 4.79
CA ASN A 153 -15.93 -3.38 4.83
C ASN A 153 -15.70 -4.33 3.63
N LEU A 154 -14.87 -5.34 3.84
CA LEU A 154 -14.56 -6.38 2.86
C LEU A 154 -15.74 -7.32 2.54
N LYS A 155 -16.88 -7.22 3.25
CA LYS A 155 -18.08 -8.01 2.91
C LYS A 155 -18.62 -7.67 1.51
N ASN A 156 -18.30 -6.49 0.97
CA ASN A 156 -18.75 -6.05 -0.34
C ASN A 156 -17.66 -6.05 -1.42
N THR A 157 -16.42 -6.44 -1.10
CA THR A 157 -15.43 -6.76 -2.13
C THR A 157 -15.71 -8.16 -2.66
N VAL A 158 -16.85 -8.30 -3.34
CA VAL A 158 -17.08 -9.43 -4.23
C VAL A 158 -16.02 -9.29 -5.32
N PRO A 159 -15.21 -10.32 -5.62
CA PRO A 159 -14.35 -10.27 -6.79
C PRO A 159 -15.22 -9.89 -7.99
N PRO A 160 -14.76 -8.98 -8.87
CA PRO A 160 -15.54 -8.59 -10.04
C PRO A 160 -16.04 -9.84 -10.76
N PRO A 161 -17.27 -9.83 -11.28
CA PRO A 161 -17.78 -10.96 -12.05
C PRO A 161 -16.78 -11.27 -13.16
N TRP A 162 -16.53 -12.58 -13.36
CA TRP A 162 -15.61 -13.06 -14.38
C TRP A 162 -15.87 -12.37 -15.73
N PRO A 163 -14.82 -11.90 -16.44
CA PRO A 163 -15.01 -11.30 -17.75
C PRO A 163 -15.71 -12.31 -18.68
N PRO A 164 -16.66 -11.86 -19.52
CA PRO A 164 -17.39 -12.76 -20.41
C PRO A 164 -16.39 -13.49 -21.32
N SER A 165 -16.50 -14.82 -21.38
CA SER A 165 -15.69 -15.65 -22.26
C SER A 165 -15.83 -15.14 -23.69
N LYS A 166 -14.71 -14.87 -24.37
CA LYS A 166 -14.71 -14.50 -25.79
C LYS A 166 -15.45 -15.58 -26.57
N ILE A 167 -16.62 -15.26 -27.11
CA ILE A 167 -17.41 -16.15 -27.96
C ILE A 167 -16.54 -16.50 -29.17
N LYS A 168 -16.07 -17.75 -29.24
CA LYS A 168 -15.42 -18.28 -30.44
C LYS A 168 -16.52 -18.47 -31.49
N HIS A 169 -16.47 -17.64 -32.53
CA HIS A 169 -17.17 -17.74 -33.81
C HIS A 169 -18.57 -18.38 -33.79
N ILE A 170 -19.59 -17.52 -33.79
CA ILE A 170 -20.94 -17.90 -34.23
C ILE A 170 -20.82 -18.28 -35.71
N THR A 171 -20.87 -19.58 -36.01
CA THR A 171 -21.06 -20.06 -37.37
C THR A 171 -22.55 -19.90 -37.68
N PHE A 172 -22.91 -18.89 -38.47
CA PHE A 172 -24.26 -18.79 -39.01
C PHE A 172 -24.49 -19.96 -39.97
N LYS A 173 -25.33 -20.91 -39.54
CA LYS A 173 -25.87 -21.92 -40.44
C LYS A 173 -26.95 -21.22 -41.27
N LYS A 174 -26.62 -20.91 -42.52
CA LYS A 174 -27.57 -20.34 -43.50
C LYS A 174 -28.60 -21.42 -43.82
N SER A 175 -29.87 -21.17 -43.51
CA SER A 175 -31.03 -21.90 -44.05
C SER A 175 -31.48 -21.27 -45.35
#